data_AF-A0A2H0ARI2-F1
#
_entry.id   AF-A0A2H0ARI2-F1
#
_cell.length_a   1.000
_cell.length_b   1.000
_cell.length_c   1.000
_cell.angle_alpha   90.00
_cell.angle_beta   90.00
_cell.angle_gamma   90.00
#
_symmetry.space_group_name_H-M   'P 1'
#
loop_
_entity.id
_entity.type
_entity.pdbx_description
1 polymer ?
#
loop_
_entity_poly.entity_id
_entity_poly.type
_entity_poly.pdbx_seq_one_letter_code
_entity_poly.pdbx_strand_id
1 'polypeptide(L)'
;MSRKGMRHGFNRRPRASVEPPEIMEKSRSQIKREMLALQKLGDEMSCLSSRLLPELGLPEEILEAIAGLRALPPGGARKRQVKFLGGLLRCIAPDKLTEVERQFRMIKKVGITKTSKEKTCDSLH
;
A
#
# COMPACT_ATOMS: atom_id res chain seq x y z
N MET A 1 16.32 12.93 58.37
CA MET A 1 16.67 12.76 56.93
C MET A 1 15.43 12.28 56.19
N SER A 2 14.98 13.07 55.23
CA SER A 2 13.73 12.93 54.49
C SER A 2 13.70 11.73 53.55
N ARG A 3 12.62 10.94 53.55
CA ARG A 3 12.17 10.21 52.36
C ARG A 3 10.72 10.60 52.08
N LYS A 4 10.60 11.39 51.03
CA LYS A 4 9.41 12.06 50.50
C LYS A 4 8.84 11.22 49.36
N GLY A 5 7.51 11.19 49.21
CA GLY A 5 6.78 10.65 48.05
C GLY A 5 6.20 9.26 48.32
N MET A 6 4.91 9.03 48.59
CA MET A 6 3.72 9.50 47.87
C MET A 6 3.94 9.47 46.36
N ARG A 7 3.40 8.45 45.67
CA ARG A 7 2.21 8.63 44.80
C ARG A 7 1.82 7.42 43.93
N HIS A 8 0.53 7.13 44.05
CA HIS A 8 -0.41 6.59 43.06
C HIS A 8 -0.44 5.08 42.82
N GLY A 9 -1.55 4.50 43.31
CA GLY A 9 -1.95 3.13 43.06
C GLY A 9 -2.08 2.83 41.57
N PHE A 10 -1.57 1.66 41.22
CA PHE A 10 -1.97 0.96 40.01
C PHE A 10 -3.47 0.70 40.09
N ASN A 11 -4.19 1.58 39.41
CA ASN A 11 -5.63 1.63 39.25
C ASN A 11 -6.18 0.24 38.86
N ARG A 12 -6.56 -0.59 39.83
CA ARG A 12 -7.40 -1.78 39.60
C ARG A 12 -8.81 -1.31 39.35
N ARG A 13 -9.08 -0.80 38.15
CA ARG A 13 -10.47 -0.64 37.69
C ARG A 13 -11.02 -2.04 37.43
N PRO A 14 -12.17 -2.42 38.00
CA PRO A 14 -12.86 -3.62 37.60
C PRO A 14 -13.19 -3.44 36.11
N ARG A 15 -12.62 -4.32 35.28
CA ARG A 15 -12.90 -4.35 33.85
C ARG A 15 -14.36 -4.74 33.74
N ALA A 16 -15.22 -3.73 33.58
CA ALA A 16 -16.61 -3.94 33.20
C ALA A 16 -16.62 -4.98 32.07
N SER A 17 -17.48 -5.98 32.22
CA SER A 17 -17.77 -7.02 31.23
C SER A 17 -18.35 -6.37 29.97
N VAL A 18 -17.50 -5.68 29.22
CA VAL A 18 -17.74 -5.29 27.85
C VAL A 18 -17.11 -6.41 27.05
N GLU A 19 -17.92 -7.42 26.73
CA GLU A 19 -17.64 -8.38 25.68
C GLU A 19 -17.07 -7.62 24.49
N PRO A 20 -15.75 -7.71 24.21
CA PRO A 20 -15.15 -6.94 23.13
C PRO A 20 -15.77 -7.43 21.82
N PRO A 21 -16.32 -6.54 20.98
CA PRO A 21 -16.76 -6.96 19.66
C PRO A 21 -15.56 -7.57 18.94
N GLU A 22 -15.76 -8.76 18.36
CA GLU A 22 -14.78 -9.51 17.59
C GLU A 22 -14.36 -8.75 16.31
N ILE A 23 -13.60 -7.68 16.48
CA ILE A 23 -12.83 -7.09 15.40
C ILE A 23 -11.40 -7.50 15.75
N MET A 24 -10.95 -8.59 15.13
CA MET A 24 -9.54 -8.95 15.08
C MET A 24 -8.73 -7.69 14.80
N GLU A 25 -8.13 -7.10 15.83
CA GLU A 25 -7.24 -5.96 15.68
C GLU A 25 -6.11 -6.44 14.76
N LYS A 26 -6.12 -6.00 13.50
CA LYS A 26 -5.03 -6.33 12.55
C LYS A 26 -3.71 -6.06 13.27
N SER A 27 -2.92 -7.12 13.46
CA SER A 27 -1.64 -7.01 14.14
C SER A 27 -0.81 -5.93 13.45
N ARG A 28 -0.03 -5.14 14.21
CA ARG A 28 0.87 -4.12 13.65
C ARG A 28 1.77 -4.68 12.53
N SER A 29 2.07 -5.98 12.58
CA SER A 29 2.80 -6.71 11.55
C SER A 29 2.00 -6.93 10.26
N GLN A 30 0.69 -7.17 10.35
CA GLN A 30 -0.19 -7.39 9.21
C GLN A 30 -0.41 -6.10 8.42
N ILE A 31 -0.65 -4.97 9.11
CA ILE A 31 -0.79 -3.65 8.48
C ILE A 31 0.47 -3.30 7.67
N LYS A 32 1.66 -3.62 8.19
CA LYS A 32 2.93 -3.44 7.47
C LYS A 32 3.00 -4.31 6.21
N ARG A 33 2.59 -5.57 6.28
CA ARG A 33 2.59 -6.49 5.12
C ARG A 33 1.62 -6.03 4.04
N GLU A 34 0.42 -5.62 4.42
CA GLU A 34 -0.59 -5.07 3.50
C GLU A 34 -0.06 -3.81 2.81
N MET A 35 0.53 -2.88 3.56
CA MET A 35 1.14 -1.68 2.98
C MET A 35 2.25 -2.01 1.99
N LEU A 36 3.10 -3.00 2.30
CA LEU A 36 4.15 -3.45 1.38
C LEU A 36 3.55 -4.10 0.13
N ALA A 37 2.47 -4.87 0.26
CA ALA A 37 1.76 -5.45 -0.88
C ALA A 37 1.20 -4.36 -1.81
N LEU A 38 0.56 -3.33 -1.25
CA LEU A 38 0.07 -2.18 -2.01
C LEU A 38 1.19 -1.41 -2.73
N GLN A 39 2.30 -1.18 -2.04
CA GLN A 39 3.48 -0.54 -2.65
C GLN A 39 4.05 -1.37 -3.81
N LYS A 40 4.12 -2.69 -3.65
CA LYS A 40 4.58 -3.61 -4.70
C LYS A 40 3.64 -3.64 -5.89
N LEU A 41 2.33 -3.76 -5.65
CA LEU A 41 1.31 -3.69 -6.68
C LEU A 41 1.47 -2.40 -7.49
N GLY A 42 1.64 -1.29 -6.79
CA GLY A 42 1.95 0.01 -7.36
C GLY A 42 3.20 0.07 -8.24
N ASP A 43 4.30 -0.49 -7.75
CA ASP A 43 5.55 -0.58 -8.48
C ASP A 43 5.39 -1.47 -9.74
N GLU A 44 4.73 -2.62 -9.61
CA GLU A 44 4.44 -3.50 -10.74
C GLU A 44 3.52 -2.85 -11.78
N MET A 45 2.54 -2.05 -11.37
CA MET A 45 1.70 -1.26 -12.29
C MET A 45 2.52 -0.23 -13.07
N SER A 46 3.57 0.34 -12.47
CA SER A 46 4.46 1.27 -13.18
C SER A 46 5.27 0.62 -14.30
N CYS A 47 5.46 -0.70 -14.22
CA CYS A 47 6.09 -1.51 -15.26
C CYS A 47 5.12 -1.91 -16.38
N LEU A 48 3.80 -1.75 -16.18
CA LEU A 48 2.81 -1.98 -17.23
C LEU A 48 2.73 -0.79 -18.18
N SER A 49 2.28 -1.07 -19.41
CA SER A 49 2.05 -0.04 -20.42
C SER A 49 0.94 0.93 -19.97
N SER A 50 1.16 2.24 -20.13
CA SER A 50 0.19 3.28 -19.81
C SER A 50 -1.12 3.22 -20.59
N ARG A 51 -1.21 2.37 -21.62
CA ARG A 51 -2.46 2.12 -22.35
C ARG A 51 -3.43 1.23 -21.57
N LEU A 52 -2.92 0.33 -20.74
CA LEU A 52 -3.72 -0.64 -19.98
C LEU A 52 -4.15 -0.11 -18.61
N LEU A 53 -3.38 0.81 -18.03
CA LEU A 53 -3.68 1.44 -16.74
C LEU A 53 -5.05 2.16 -16.70
N PRO A 54 -5.44 2.99 -17.68
CA PRO A 54 -6.75 3.64 -17.66
C PRO A 54 -7.91 2.64 -17.85
N GLU A 55 -7.69 1.50 -18.50
CA GLU A 55 -8.70 0.45 -18.66
C GLU A 55 -9.07 -0.22 -17.31
N LEU A 56 -8.20 -0.11 -16.30
CA LEU A 56 -8.47 -0.62 -14.95
C LEU A 56 -9.50 0.22 -14.18
N GLY A 57 -9.92 1.37 -14.72
CA GLY A 57 -10.88 2.26 -14.05
C GLY A 57 -10.34 2.84 -12.74
N LEU A 58 -9.02 3.07 -12.69
CA LEU A 58 -8.35 3.70 -11.55
C LEU A 58 -8.65 5.20 -11.52
N PRO A 59 -8.75 5.82 -10.33
CA PRO A 59 -8.84 7.26 -10.19
C PRO A 59 -7.61 7.94 -10.80
N GLU A 60 -7.80 9.14 -11.33
CA GLU A 60 -6.77 9.92 -12.01
C GLU A 60 -5.56 10.18 -11.12
N GLU A 61 -5.76 10.38 -9.81
CA GLU A 61 -4.67 10.52 -8.83
C GLU A 61 -3.67 9.35 -8.86
N ILE A 62 -4.17 8.12 -9.04
CA ILE A 62 -3.31 6.92 -9.11
C ILE A 62 -2.60 6.88 -10.46
N LEU A 63 -3.30 7.21 -11.55
CA LEU A 63 -2.71 7.26 -12.89
C LEU A 63 -1.59 8.29 -12.99
N GLU A 64 -1.81 9.49 -12.45
CA GLU A 64 -0.78 10.54 -12.33
C GLU A 64 0.38 10.08 -11.45
N ALA A 65 0.09 9.44 -10.32
CA ALA A 65 1.14 8.94 -9.44
C ALA A 65 2.03 7.90 -10.13
N ILE A 66 1.45 7.00 -10.95
CA ILE A 66 2.18 6.02 -11.77
C ILE A 66 2.98 6.71 -12.87
N ALA A 67 2.39 7.68 -13.58
CA ALA A 67 3.07 8.45 -14.62
C ALA A 67 4.29 9.20 -14.07
N GLY A 68 4.13 9.85 -12.91
CA GLY A 68 5.22 10.49 -12.18
C GLY A 68 6.30 9.49 -11.77
N LEU A 69 5.91 8.28 -11.36
CA LEU A 69 6.87 7.23 -10.98
C LEU A 69 7.75 6.77 -12.14
N ARG A 70 7.21 6.73 -13.37
CA ARG A 70 7.94 6.40 -14.59
C ARG A 70 8.86 7.52 -15.06
N ALA A 71 8.48 8.77 -14.81
CA ALA A 71 9.30 9.94 -15.15
C ALA A 71 10.50 10.12 -14.19
N LEU A 72 10.36 9.64 -12.94
CA LEU A 72 11.38 9.82 -11.91
C LEU A 72 12.60 8.92 -12.14
N PRO A 73 13.82 9.44 -11.89
CA PRO A 73 15.03 8.63 -11.92
C PRO A 73 15.07 7.61 -10.77
N PRO A 74 15.80 6.50 -10.93
CA PRO A 74 16.02 5.55 -9.85
C PRO A 74 16.72 6.25 -8.68
N GLY A 75 16.09 6.23 -7.50
CA GLY A 75 16.62 6.92 -6.33
C GLY A 75 15.58 7.22 -5.25
N GLY A 76 15.87 8.19 -4.39
CA GLY A 76 15.01 8.57 -3.27
C GLY A 76 13.64 9.09 -3.68
N ALA A 77 13.56 9.82 -4.80
CA ALA A 77 12.30 10.35 -5.32
C ALA A 77 11.34 9.23 -5.73
N ARG A 78 11.81 8.23 -6.50
CA ARG A 78 11.02 7.04 -6.87
C ARG A 78 10.49 6.31 -5.63
N LYS A 79 11.33 6.08 -4.61
CA LYS A 79 10.92 5.42 -3.36
C LYS A 79 9.82 6.20 -2.60
N ARG A 80 9.87 7.54 -2.63
CA ARG A 80 8.81 8.38 -2.04
C ARG A 80 7.52 8.28 -2.84
N GLN A 81 7.62 8.27 -4.17
CA GLN A 81 6.46 8.10 -5.05
C GLN A 81 5.78 6.75 -4.87
N VAL A 82 6.54 5.64 -4.77
CA VAL A 82 5.98 4.30 -4.47
C VAL A 82 5.19 4.32 -3.16
N LYS A 83 5.74 4.96 -2.11
CA LYS A 83 5.07 5.08 -0.81
C LYS A 83 3.79 5.92 -0.89
N PHE A 84 3.83 7.03 -1.62
CA PHE A 84 2.66 7.87 -1.86
C PHE A 84 1.55 7.08 -2.57
N LEU A 85 1.92 6.36 -3.62
CA LEU A 85 1.01 5.52 -4.38
C LEU A 85 0.44 4.37 -3.55
N GLY A 86 1.23 3.74 -2.68
CA GLY A 86 0.72 2.75 -1.72
C GLY A 86 -0.26 3.35 -0.69
N GLY A 87 -0.14 4.65 -0.39
CA GLY A 87 -1.12 5.40 0.39
C GLY A 87 -2.43 5.61 -0.37
N LEU A 88 -2.35 6.04 -1.64
CA LEU A 88 -3.51 6.20 -2.51
C LEU A 88 -4.28 4.89 -2.71
N LEU A 89 -3.56 3.78 -2.94
CA LEU A 89 -4.16 2.45 -3.06
C LEU A 89 -4.83 1.95 -1.78
N ARG A 90 -4.50 2.53 -0.61
CA ARG A 90 -5.21 2.25 0.64
C ARG A 90 -6.46 3.11 0.81
N CYS A 91 -6.47 4.31 0.22
CA CYS A 91 -7.61 5.22 0.28
C CYS A 91 -8.74 4.81 -0.67
N ILE A 92 -8.45 4.03 -1.72
CA ILE A 92 -9.50 3.46 -2.57
C ILE A 92 -10.31 2.39 -1.84
N ALA A 93 -11.58 2.23 -2.23
CA ALA A 93 -12.46 1.21 -1.68
C ALA A 93 -11.82 -0.19 -1.85
N PRO A 94 -11.90 -1.08 -0.84
CA PRO A 94 -11.31 -2.42 -0.91
C PRO A 94 -11.87 -3.22 -2.09
N ASP A 95 -13.14 -3.02 -2.45
CA ASP A 95 -13.79 -3.64 -3.61
C ASP A 95 -13.17 -3.21 -4.95
N LYS A 96 -12.71 -1.95 -5.04
CA LYS A 96 -12.02 -1.46 -6.24
C LYS A 96 -10.62 -2.05 -6.34
N LEU A 97 -9.93 -2.16 -5.21
CA LEU A 97 -8.59 -2.74 -5.17
C LEU A 97 -8.60 -4.20 -5.61
N THR A 98 -9.55 -5.02 -5.14
CA THR A 98 -9.64 -6.44 -5.53
C THR A 98 -9.99 -6.61 -7.01
N GLU A 99 -10.83 -5.75 -7.57
CA GLU A 99 -11.13 -5.76 -8.99
C GLU A 99 -9.89 -5.38 -9.81
N VAL A 100 -9.17 -4.32 -9.42
CA VAL A 100 -7.91 -3.92 -10.05
C VAL A 100 -6.89 -5.06 -9.99
N GLU A 101 -6.72 -5.72 -8.85
CA GLU A 101 -5.84 -6.88 -8.69
C GLU A 101 -6.25 -8.03 -9.62
N ARG A 102 -7.56 -8.29 -9.75
CA ARG A 102 -8.10 -9.31 -10.64
C ARG A 102 -7.82 -8.98 -12.11
N GLN A 103 -8.10 -7.76 -12.52
CA GLN A 103 -7.84 -7.27 -13.88
C GLN A 103 -6.35 -7.30 -14.20
N PHE A 104 -5.52 -6.82 -13.28
CA PHE A 104 -4.06 -6.90 -13.36
C PHE A 104 -3.57 -8.34 -13.53
N ARG A 105 -4.16 -9.29 -12.79
CA ARG A 105 -3.86 -10.72 -12.93
C ARG A 105 -4.25 -11.27 -14.31
N MET A 106 -5.36 -10.81 -14.88
CA MET A 106 -5.77 -11.19 -16.25
C MET A 106 -4.79 -10.64 -17.28
N ILE A 107 -4.42 -9.36 -17.18
CA ILE A 107 -3.44 -8.72 -18.07
C ILE A 107 -2.10 -9.47 -18.05
N LYS A 108 -1.59 -9.85 -16.88
CA LYS A 108 -0.35 -10.66 -16.77
C LYS A 108 -0.45 -12.04 -17.43
N LYS A 109 -1.65 -12.62 -17.56
CA LYS A 109 -1.88 -13.92 -18.20
C LYS A 109 -1.99 -13.83 -19.73
N VAL A 110 -2.48 -12.70 -20.27
CA VAL A 110 -2.89 -12.57 -21.67
C VAL A 110 -1.73 -12.20 -22.62
N GLY A 111 -0.60 -11.69 -22.12
CA GLY A 111 0.63 -11.51 -22.93
C GLY A 111 1.71 -10.81 -22.08
N ILE A 112 3.01 -11.10 -22.15
CA ILE A 112 3.88 -11.47 -23.27
C ILE A 112 3.49 -10.77 -24.58
N THR A 113 3.26 -9.46 -24.52
CA THR A 113 3.41 -8.62 -25.72
C THR A 113 4.46 -7.58 -25.42
N LYS A 114 5.62 -7.80 -26.03
CA LYS A 114 6.80 -6.94 -26.03
C LYS A 114 6.40 -5.46 -26.18
N THR A 115 6.36 -4.68 -25.11
CA THR A 115 6.58 -3.23 -25.28
C THR A 115 8.08 -3.03 -25.31
N SER A 116 8.58 -2.99 -26.54
CA SER A 116 9.97 -2.69 -26.87
C SER A 116 10.36 -1.36 -26.21
N LYS A 117 11.36 -1.40 -25.32
CA LYS A 117 11.93 -0.27 -24.55
C LYS A 117 11.04 0.37 -23.48
N GLU A 118 10.72 -0.36 -22.42
CA GLU A 118 10.45 0.31 -21.13
C GLU A 118 11.56 -0.06 -20.15
N LYS A 119 12.27 0.99 -19.75
CA LYS A 119 13.55 0.98 -19.06
C LYS A 119 13.48 0.08 -17.82
N THR A 120 14.53 -0.70 -17.64
CA THR A 120 14.84 -1.52 -16.48
C THR A 120 14.28 -0.93 -15.19
N CYS A 121 13.13 -1.43 -14.75
CA CYS A 121 12.75 -1.40 -13.35
C CYS A 121 13.62 -2.45 -12.65
N ASP A 122 14.90 -2.13 -12.51
CA ASP A 122 15.85 -2.96 -11.80
C ASP A 122 15.44 -2.99 -10.32
N SER A 123 15.07 -4.18 -9.89
CA SER A 123 14.49 -4.46 -8.58
C SER A 123 15.51 -4.21 -7.47
N LEU A 124 15.42 -3.07 -6.79
CA LEU A 124 16.06 -2.89 -5.47
C LEU A 124 15.03 -3.24 -4.38
N HIS A 125 14.95 -4.53 -4.06
CA HIS A 125 14.46 -5.02 -2.77
C HIS A 125 15.48 -4.72 -1.67
#